data_AF-A0A832ZRS7-F1
#
_entry.id   AF-A0A832ZRS7-F1
#
_cell.length_a   1.000
_cell.length_b   1.000
_cell.length_c   1.000
_cell.angle_alpha   90.00
_cell.angle_beta   90.00
_cell.angle_gamma   90.00
#
_symmetry.space_group_name_H-M   'P 1'
#
loop_
_entity.id
_entity.type
_entity.pdbx_description
1 polymer ?
#
loop_
_entity_poly.entity_id
_entity_poly.type
_entity_poly.pdbx_seq_one_letter_code
_entity_poly.pdbx_strand_id
1 'polypeptide(L)'
;MSMLRRIFIIDKKNSNPKSEREKFVNSLNIFKDRLEHMIVRIDKIHIELDVKADNETLSEISRYLDKLGYNLVEEVDVDEEDRYIGDWIGKFLNLFNMGRYWEIHEMLEEKWKEENDDFYRVLILLVIPFIKIQMGHIKEAFKGFHRFIEYPYNDKKYGIDIRCLKKLIEEEILYNKEPELYIPIKIKRCID
;
A
#
# COMPACT_ATOMS: atom_id res chain seq x y z
N MET A 1 0.18 28.72 -4.25
CA MET A 1 -0.86 28.01 -3.48
C MET A 1 -0.17 26.91 -2.67
N SER A 2 -0.69 26.55 -1.50
CA SER A 2 -0.13 25.41 -0.74
C SER A 2 -0.42 24.12 -1.50
N MET A 3 0.58 23.26 -1.61
CA MET A 3 0.45 21.95 -2.25
C MET A 3 0.20 20.92 -1.17
N LEU A 4 -0.87 20.14 -1.33
CA LEU A 4 -1.30 19.13 -0.38
C LEU A 4 -1.16 17.76 -1.01
N ARG A 5 -0.75 16.77 -0.20
CA ARG A 5 -0.70 15.38 -0.62
C ARG A 5 -1.97 14.66 -0.16
N ARG A 6 -2.63 13.97 -1.09
CA ARG A 6 -3.84 13.19 -0.85
C ARG A 6 -3.68 11.80 -1.45
N ILE A 7 -4.25 10.80 -0.77
CA ILE A 7 -4.50 9.49 -1.37
C ILE A 7 -6.00 9.33 -1.53
N PHE A 8 -6.45 9.22 -2.77
CA PHE A 8 -7.82 8.85 -3.10
C PHE A 8 -7.92 7.33 -3.19
N ILE A 9 -8.78 6.75 -2.36
CA ILE A 9 -9.14 5.33 -2.39
C ILE A 9 -10.39 5.19 -3.22
N ILE A 10 -10.29 4.45 -4.31
CA ILE A 10 -11.26 4.47 -5.40
C ILE A 10 -11.74 3.04 -5.66
N ASP A 11 -13.05 2.85 -5.70
CA ASP A 11 -13.69 1.61 -6.13
C ASP A 11 -14.36 1.79 -7.49
N LYS A 12 -14.31 0.76 -8.33
CA LYS A 12 -15.00 0.70 -9.61
C LYS A 12 -16.01 -0.44 -9.61
N LYS A 13 -17.28 -0.08 -9.39
CA LYS A 13 -18.43 -0.98 -9.46
C LYS A 13 -18.33 -1.91 -10.67
N ASN A 14 -18.39 -3.22 -10.40
CA ASN A 14 -18.50 -4.28 -11.41
C ASN A 14 -17.29 -4.45 -12.35
N SER A 15 -16.08 -4.08 -11.94
CA SER A 15 -14.88 -4.34 -12.75
C SER A 15 -13.66 -4.72 -11.90
N ASN A 16 -12.74 -5.47 -12.49
CA ASN A 16 -11.44 -5.75 -11.88
C ASN A 16 -10.52 -4.52 -12.06
N PRO A 17 -10.08 -3.84 -10.99
CA PRO A 17 -9.21 -2.66 -11.09
C PRO A 17 -7.94 -2.91 -11.89
N LYS A 18 -7.37 -4.13 -11.85
CA LYS A 18 -6.11 -4.46 -12.51
C LYS A 18 -6.17 -4.39 -14.02
N SER A 19 -7.28 -4.81 -14.63
CA SER A 19 -7.45 -4.75 -16.08
C SER A 19 -7.63 -3.32 -16.59
N GLU A 20 -7.98 -2.37 -15.72
CA GLU A 20 -8.26 -0.98 -16.08
C GLU A 20 -7.05 -0.06 -15.87
N ARG A 21 -5.89 -0.58 -15.43
CA ARG A 21 -4.70 0.22 -15.06
C ARG A 21 -4.35 1.29 -16.10
N GLU A 22 -4.11 0.87 -17.33
CA GLU A 22 -3.66 1.76 -18.40
C GLU A 22 -4.72 2.83 -18.70
N LYS A 23 -5.99 2.42 -18.80
CA LYS A 23 -7.10 3.34 -19.04
C LYS A 23 -7.28 4.35 -17.92
N PHE A 24 -7.17 3.92 -16.65
CA PHE A 24 -7.25 4.80 -15.49
C PHE A 24 -6.11 5.81 -15.49
N VAL A 25 -4.85 5.35 -15.59
CA VAL A 25 -3.68 6.23 -15.63
C VAL A 25 -3.77 7.21 -16.79
N ASN A 26 -4.14 6.76 -17.98
CA ASN A 26 -4.27 7.61 -19.16
C ASN A 26 -5.36 8.67 -18.99
N SER A 27 -6.46 8.37 -18.30
CA SER A 27 -7.51 9.34 -18.03
C SER A 27 -7.06 10.52 -17.16
N LEU A 28 -6.06 10.31 -16.30
CA LEU A 28 -5.53 11.34 -15.40
C LEU A 28 -4.46 12.22 -16.04
N ASN A 29 -3.98 11.89 -17.24
CA ASN A 29 -2.94 12.67 -17.93
C ASN A 29 -3.37 14.12 -18.19
N ILE A 30 -4.67 14.42 -18.22
CA ILE A 30 -5.20 15.79 -18.36
C ILE A 30 -4.78 16.70 -17.19
N PHE A 31 -4.43 16.13 -16.03
CA PHE A 31 -3.98 16.88 -14.85
C PHE A 31 -2.46 16.93 -14.74
N LYS A 32 -1.70 16.18 -15.55
CA LYS A 32 -0.27 15.91 -15.33
C LYS A 32 0.57 17.17 -15.10
N ASP A 33 0.30 18.25 -15.82
CA ASP A 33 1.05 19.50 -15.73
C ASP A 33 0.71 20.33 -14.47
N ARG A 34 -0.30 19.90 -13.70
CA ARG A 34 -0.76 20.53 -12.45
C ARG A 34 -0.41 19.71 -11.20
N LEU A 35 0.24 18.56 -11.37
CA LEU A 35 0.61 17.66 -10.28
C LEU A 35 2.11 17.75 -10.02
N GLU A 36 2.48 17.97 -8.76
CA GLU A 36 3.86 17.73 -8.32
C GLU A 36 4.18 16.24 -8.26
N HIS A 37 3.16 15.44 -7.97
CA HIS A 37 3.29 14.01 -7.75
C HIS A 37 2.02 13.28 -8.18
N MET A 38 2.19 12.13 -8.82
CA MET A 38 1.11 11.19 -9.12
C MET A 38 1.65 9.76 -9.10
N ILE A 39 1.20 8.97 -8.14
CA ILE A 39 1.42 7.52 -8.08
C ILE A 39 0.07 6.82 -8.10
N VAL A 40 -0.03 5.80 -8.95
CA VAL A 40 -1.18 4.91 -8.99
C VAL A 40 -0.77 3.53 -8.50
N ARG A 41 -1.44 3.07 -7.45
CA ARG A 41 -1.33 1.70 -6.91
C ARG A 41 -2.68 1.02 -7.11
N ILE A 42 -2.66 -0.22 -7.57
CA ILE A 42 -3.89 -0.96 -7.89
C ILE A 42 -3.87 -2.29 -7.14
N ASP A 43 -4.86 -2.48 -6.28
CA ASP A 43 -5.16 -3.74 -5.63
C ASP A 43 -6.27 -4.49 -6.37
N LYS A 44 -6.72 -5.62 -5.83
CA LYS A 44 -7.83 -6.43 -6.34
C LYS A 44 -9.18 -5.72 -6.23
N ILE A 45 -9.36 -4.91 -5.19
CA ILE A 45 -10.68 -4.35 -4.82
C ILE A 45 -10.73 -2.83 -4.93
N HIS A 46 -9.57 -2.16 -4.99
CA HIS A 46 -9.50 -0.71 -5.06
C HIS A 46 -8.29 -0.22 -5.86
N ILE A 47 -8.34 1.06 -6.21
CA ILE A 47 -7.23 1.85 -6.75
C ILE A 47 -6.87 2.89 -5.69
N GLU A 48 -5.58 3.09 -5.45
CA GLU A 48 -5.06 4.22 -4.68
C GLU A 48 -4.41 5.20 -5.66
N LEU A 49 -4.90 6.43 -5.67
CA LEU A 49 -4.32 7.54 -6.40
C LEU A 49 -3.69 8.51 -5.40
N ASP A 50 -2.37 8.44 -5.28
CA ASP A 50 -1.53 9.31 -4.45
C ASP A 50 -1.10 10.51 -5.28
N VAL A 51 -1.63 11.67 -4.95
CA VAL A 51 -1.43 12.90 -5.70
C VAL A 51 -0.98 14.03 -4.80
N LYS A 52 -0.13 14.90 -5.32
CA LYS A 52 0.24 16.16 -4.68
C LYS A 52 -0.09 17.32 -5.60
N ALA A 53 -1.04 18.15 -5.18
CA ALA A 53 -1.56 19.27 -5.96
C ALA A 53 -2.16 20.35 -5.05
N ASP A 54 -2.59 21.47 -5.63
CA ASP A 54 -3.39 22.44 -4.90
C ASP A 54 -4.85 21.98 -4.69
N ASN A 55 -5.55 22.62 -3.74
CA ASN A 55 -6.93 22.27 -3.38
C ASN A 55 -7.92 22.30 -4.56
N GLU A 56 -7.73 23.23 -5.50
CA GLU A 56 -8.60 23.36 -6.68
C GLU A 56 -8.43 22.15 -7.59
N THR A 57 -7.19 21.77 -7.88
CA THR A 57 -6.84 20.60 -8.69
C THR A 57 -7.31 19.31 -8.03
N LEU A 58 -7.14 19.15 -6.72
CA LEU A 58 -7.65 17.97 -5.98
C LEU A 58 -9.18 17.85 -6.09
N SER A 59 -9.90 18.96 -5.94
CA SER A 59 -11.36 19.01 -6.08
C SER A 59 -11.82 18.73 -7.52
N GLU A 60 -11.05 19.13 -8.51
CA GLU A 60 -11.31 18.78 -9.92
C GLU A 60 -11.08 17.30 -10.20
N ILE A 61 -10.02 16.70 -9.68
CA ILE A 61 -9.74 15.27 -9.84
C ILE A 61 -10.89 14.45 -9.26
N SER A 62 -11.32 14.74 -8.04
CA SER A 62 -12.44 14.04 -7.39
C SER A 62 -13.72 14.07 -8.24
N ARG A 63 -14.10 15.25 -8.75
CA ARG A 63 -15.26 15.40 -9.65
C ARG A 63 -15.07 14.70 -11.00
N TYR A 64 -13.84 14.66 -11.51
CA TYR A 64 -13.53 14.01 -12.78
C TYR A 64 -13.60 12.49 -12.67
N LEU A 65 -13.10 11.92 -11.57
CA LEU A 65 -13.20 10.50 -11.26
C LEU A 65 -14.66 10.04 -11.20
N ASP A 66 -15.52 10.79 -10.51
CA ASP A 66 -16.96 10.51 -10.43
C ASP A 66 -17.63 10.48 -11.82
N LYS A 67 -17.32 11.46 -12.68
CA LYS A 67 -17.80 11.49 -14.08
C LYS A 67 -17.36 10.28 -14.90
N LEU A 68 -16.21 9.70 -14.59
CA LEU A 68 -15.69 8.50 -15.24
C LEU A 68 -16.23 7.20 -14.65
N GLY A 69 -17.11 7.28 -13.64
CA GLY A 69 -17.71 6.14 -12.94
C GLY A 69 -16.81 5.51 -11.88
N TYR A 70 -15.77 6.21 -11.46
CA TYR A 70 -14.92 5.81 -10.33
C TYR A 70 -15.51 6.40 -9.05
N ASN A 71 -15.85 5.55 -8.08
CA ASN A 71 -16.42 5.99 -6.81
C ASN A 71 -15.27 6.26 -5.84
N LEU A 72 -15.14 7.50 -5.39
CA LEU A 72 -14.26 7.83 -4.28
C LEU A 72 -14.85 7.23 -3.00
N VAL A 73 -14.13 6.29 -2.39
CA VAL A 73 -14.52 5.61 -1.15
C VAL A 73 -13.99 6.39 0.05
N GLU A 74 -12.75 6.88 -0.06
CA GLU A 74 -12.04 7.56 1.02
C GLU A 74 -11.02 8.53 0.43
N GLU A 75 -10.85 9.68 1.08
CA GLU A 75 -9.76 10.62 0.83
C GLU A 75 -8.90 10.66 2.09
N VAL A 76 -7.62 10.32 1.95
CA VAL A 76 -6.65 10.36 3.04
C VAL A 76 -5.81 11.62 2.89
N ASP A 77 -5.82 12.47 3.92
CA ASP A 77 -4.86 13.57 4.06
C ASP A 77 -3.50 12.99 4.45
N VAL A 78 -2.49 13.06 3.57
CA VAL A 78 -1.16 12.51 3.85
C VAL A 78 -0.32 13.42 4.74
N ASP A 79 -0.67 14.71 4.84
CA ASP A 79 0.07 15.70 5.60
C ASP A 79 -0.49 15.86 7.03
N GLU A 80 -1.57 15.15 7.38
CA GLU A 80 -2.15 15.15 8.72
C GLU A 80 -1.21 14.47 9.74
N GLU A 81 -0.84 15.22 10.78
CA GLU A 81 -0.09 14.73 11.95
C GLU A 81 -0.94 13.71 12.73
N ASP A 82 -0.29 12.77 13.44
CA ASP A 82 -0.95 11.80 14.32
C ASP A 82 -1.88 10.75 13.68
N ARG A 83 -1.85 10.58 12.34
CA ARG A 83 -2.71 9.63 11.60
C ARG A 83 -2.69 8.20 12.17
N TYR A 84 -1.61 7.78 12.80
CA TYR A 84 -1.42 6.41 13.28
C TYR A 84 -1.35 6.26 14.80
N ILE A 85 -1.85 7.23 15.58
CA ILE A 85 -1.98 7.08 17.04
C ILE A 85 -2.95 5.94 17.39
N GLY A 86 -2.58 5.10 18.36
CA GLY A 86 -3.43 4.06 18.95
C GLY A 86 -2.90 2.64 18.76
N ASP A 87 -3.82 1.67 18.65
CA ASP A 87 -3.49 0.26 18.39
C ASP A 87 -2.97 0.07 16.97
N TRP A 88 -1.66 0.27 16.81
CA TRP A 88 -0.99 0.17 15.51
C TRP A 88 -0.95 -1.29 14.99
N ILE A 89 -1.05 -2.30 15.85
CA ILE A 89 -1.05 -3.73 15.43
C ILE A 89 -2.38 -4.07 14.79
N GLY A 90 -3.49 -3.72 15.45
CA GLY A 90 -4.83 -3.86 14.89
C GLY A 90 -4.97 -3.09 13.57
N LYS A 91 -4.40 -1.87 13.50
CA LYS A 91 -4.36 -1.07 12.28
C LYS A 91 -3.51 -1.72 11.18
N PHE A 92 -2.30 -2.19 11.50
CA PHE A 92 -1.42 -2.94 10.59
C PHE A 92 -2.18 -4.09 9.95
N LEU A 93 -2.86 -4.91 10.76
CA LEU A 93 -3.63 -6.06 10.30
C LEU A 93 -4.79 -5.68 9.39
N ASN A 94 -5.56 -4.67 9.78
CA ASN A 94 -6.70 -4.20 9.00
C ASN A 94 -6.24 -3.67 7.64
N LEU A 95 -5.23 -2.79 7.64
CA LEU A 95 -4.67 -2.23 6.41
C LEU A 95 -4.06 -3.33 5.53
N PHE A 96 -3.36 -4.31 6.10
CA PHE A 96 -2.78 -5.41 5.34
C PHE A 96 -3.87 -6.22 4.63
N ASN A 97 -4.96 -6.54 5.34
CA ASN A 97 -6.09 -7.27 4.77
C ASN A 97 -6.83 -6.47 3.68
N MET A 98 -6.87 -5.15 3.81
CA MET A 98 -7.45 -4.24 2.82
C MET A 98 -6.51 -3.95 1.65
N GLY A 99 -5.27 -4.44 1.67
CA GLY A 99 -4.28 -4.13 0.63
C GLY A 99 -3.72 -2.71 0.71
N ARG A 100 -3.87 -2.02 1.84
CA ARG A 100 -3.41 -0.64 2.06
C ARG A 100 -1.93 -0.61 2.46
N TYR A 101 -1.08 -1.25 1.66
CA TYR A 101 0.33 -1.48 2.00
C TYR A 101 1.15 -0.18 2.10
N TRP A 102 0.77 0.86 1.35
CA TRP A 102 1.47 2.13 1.44
C TRP A 102 1.28 2.80 2.81
N GLU A 103 0.07 2.81 3.33
CA GLU A 103 -0.19 3.37 4.68
C GLU A 103 0.50 2.57 5.77
N ILE A 104 0.58 1.25 5.62
CA ILE A 104 1.37 0.42 6.53
C ILE A 104 2.83 0.85 6.50
N HIS A 105 3.41 1.09 5.32
CA HIS A 105 4.79 1.53 5.21
C HIS A 105 5.02 2.87 5.90
N GLU A 106 4.19 3.88 5.65
CA GLU A 106 4.31 5.20 6.31
C GLU A 106 4.24 5.05 7.84
N MET A 107 3.24 4.33 8.34
CA MET A 107 3.08 4.07 9.77
C MET A 107 4.31 3.38 10.38
N LEU A 108 4.86 2.36 9.70
CA LEU A 108 6.03 1.65 10.19
C LEU A 108 7.31 2.49 10.08
N GLU A 109 7.43 3.36 9.08
CA GLU A 109 8.55 4.30 8.96
C GLU A 109 8.58 5.29 10.11
N GLU A 110 7.43 5.84 10.50
CA GLU A 110 7.31 6.71 11.67
C GLU A 110 7.76 5.97 12.94
N LYS A 111 7.22 4.77 13.18
CA LYS A 111 7.62 3.91 14.30
C LYS A 111 9.10 3.57 14.31
N TRP A 112 9.68 3.28 13.14
CA TRP A 112 11.10 3.00 13.01
C TRP A 112 11.95 4.25 13.28
N LYS A 113 11.53 5.45 12.84
CA LYS A 113 12.23 6.70 13.15
C LYS A 113 12.17 7.05 14.64
N GLU A 114 11.04 6.77 15.28
CA GLU A 114 10.83 7.00 16.72
C GLU A 114 11.64 6.04 17.60
N GLU A 115 11.55 4.73 17.33
CA GLU A 115 12.07 3.69 18.22
C GLU A 115 13.44 3.16 17.78
N ASN A 116 13.84 3.38 16.52
CA ASN A 116 15.05 2.83 15.90
C ASN A 116 15.18 1.30 16.08
N ASP A 117 14.06 0.59 15.98
CA ASP A 117 13.98 -0.86 16.18
C ASP A 117 13.94 -1.63 14.85
N ASP A 118 14.83 -2.62 14.71
CA ASP A 118 14.91 -3.50 13.53
C ASP A 118 13.64 -4.31 13.28
N PHE A 119 12.78 -4.50 14.29
CA PHE A 119 11.46 -5.08 14.14
C PHE A 119 10.59 -4.32 13.11
N TYR A 120 10.51 -2.99 13.22
CA TYR A 120 9.74 -2.20 12.26
C TYR A 120 10.39 -2.22 10.89
N ARG A 121 11.73 -2.19 10.85
CA ARG A 121 12.49 -2.28 9.60
C ARG A 121 12.23 -3.58 8.85
N VAL A 122 12.17 -4.72 9.53
CA VAL A 122 11.87 -5.99 8.86
C VAL A 122 10.41 -6.06 8.39
N LEU A 123 9.46 -5.42 9.09
CA LEU A 123 8.08 -5.29 8.61
C LEU A 123 7.98 -4.35 7.40
N ILE A 124 8.75 -3.27 7.35
CA ILE A 124 8.85 -2.42 6.15
C ILE A 124 9.34 -3.25 4.95
N LEU A 125 10.37 -4.09 5.15
CA LEU A 125 10.87 -4.98 4.11
C LEU A 125 9.82 -6.00 3.63
N LEU A 126 8.92 -6.46 4.51
CA LEU A 126 7.79 -7.31 4.14
C LEU A 126 6.79 -6.58 3.23
N VAL A 127 6.52 -5.31 3.49
CA VAL A 127 5.42 -4.55 2.89
C VAL A 127 5.80 -3.93 1.54
N ILE A 128 7.06 -3.47 1.38
CA ILE A 128 7.56 -2.87 0.13
C ILE A 128 7.27 -3.72 -1.12
N PRO A 129 7.50 -5.04 -1.14
CA PRO A 129 7.18 -5.90 -2.28
C PRO A 129 5.73 -5.81 -2.73
N PHE A 130 4.78 -5.73 -1.80
CA PHE A 130 3.35 -5.62 -2.12
C PHE A 130 3.03 -4.28 -2.78
N ILE A 131 3.64 -3.19 -2.32
CA ILE A 131 3.55 -1.89 -3.00
C ILE A 131 4.07 -2.00 -4.44
N LYS A 132 5.20 -2.69 -4.66
CA LYS A 132 5.75 -2.90 -6.02
C LYS A 132 4.81 -3.71 -6.90
N ILE A 133 4.14 -4.72 -6.35
CA ILE A 133 3.08 -5.45 -7.06
C ILE A 133 1.95 -4.52 -7.46
N GLN A 134 1.44 -3.69 -6.54
CA GLN A 134 0.38 -2.74 -6.84
C GLN A 134 0.79 -1.69 -7.89
N MET A 135 2.08 -1.41 -8.02
CA MET A 135 2.66 -0.54 -9.06
C MET A 135 2.88 -1.25 -10.41
N GLY A 136 2.70 -2.57 -10.48
CA GLY A 136 2.99 -3.39 -11.67
C GLY A 136 4.46 -3.78 -11.83
N HIS A 137 5.29 -3.58 -10.80
CA HIS A 137 6.74 -3.83 -10.79
C HIS A 137 7.04 -5.22 -10.20
N ILE A 138 6.60 -6.27 -10.89
CA ILE A 138 6.63 -7.65 -10.37
C ILE A 138 8.06 -8.13 -10.11
N LYS A 139 9.01 -7.85 -11.00
CA LYS A 139 10.41 -8.29 -10.85
C LYS A 139 11.06 -7.68 -9.60
N GLU A 140 10.79 -6.41 -9.35
CA GLU A 140 11.25 -5.67 -8.18
C GLU A 140 10.62 -6.20 -6.90
N ALA A 141 9.33 -6.59 -6.95
CA ALA A 141 8.66 -7.22 -5.83
C ALA A 141 9.32 -8.54 -5.40
N PHE A 142 9.61 -9.44 -6.34
CA PHE A 142 10.31 -10.70 -6.04
C PHE A 142 11.68 -10.47 -5.40
N LYS A 143 12.47 -9.50 -5.91
CA LYS A 143 13.74 -9.10 -5.27
C LYS A 143 13.53 -8.61 -3.85
N GLY A 144 12.46 -7.87 -3.60
CA GLY A 144 12.10 -7.39 -2.27
C GLY A 144 11.72 -8.53 -1.31
N PHE A 145 10.96 -9.52 -1.76
CA PHE A 145 10.63 -10.70 -0.93
C PHE A 145 11.88 -11.49 -0.53
N HIS A 146 12.83 -11.68 -1.46
CA HIS A 146 14.12 -12.29 -1.12
C HIS A 146 14.86 -11.50 -0.04
N ARG A 147 14.91 -10.16 -0.17
CA ARG A 147 15.53 -9.30 0.86
C ARG A 147 14.85 -9.43 2.21
N PHE A 148 13.52 -9.52 2.27
CA PHE A 148 12.79 -9.74 3.51
C PHE A 148 13.18 -11.06 4.17
N ILE A 149 13.25 -12.15 3.40
CA ILE A 149 13.62 -13.48 3.91
C ILE A 149 15.07 -13.49 4.43
N GLU A 150 15.99 -12.94 3.65
CA GLU A 150 17.42 -12.90 3.95
C GLU A 150 17.78 -11.93 5.10
N TYR A 151 16.90 -10.98 5.43
CA TYR A 151 17.16 -10.01 6.49
C TYR A 151 17.38 -10.71 7.85
N PRO A 152 18.44 -10.43 8.61
CA PRO A 152 18.83 -11.22 9.77
C PRO A 152 18.02 -10.89 11.05
N TYR A 153 16.69 -10.86 10.95
CA TYR A 153 15.75 -10.70 12.06
C TYR A 153 14.73 -11.83 12.05
N ASN A 154 14.56 -12.55 13.17
CA ASN A 154 13.68 -13.72 13.26
C ASN A 154 12.88 -13.79 14.57
N ASP A 155 12.86 -12.69 15.32
CA ASP A 155 12.23 -12.65 16.63
C ASP A 155 10.72 -12.51 16.52
N LYS A 156 10.06 -12.86 17.62
CA LYS A 156 8.64 -12.61 17.82
C LYS A 156 8.49 -11.36 18.69
N LYS A 157 7.76 -10.36 18.21
CA LYS A 157 7.50 -9.13 18.95
C LYS A 157 6.07 -8.68 18.71
N TYR A 158 5.40 -8.17 19.75
CA TYR A 158 4.04 -7.65 19.66
C TYR A 158 3.04 -8.67 19.07
N GLY A 159 3.21 -9.96 19.40
CA GLY A 159 2.41 -11.06 18.85
C GLY A 159 2.83 -11.52 17.45
N ILE A 160 3.61 -10.73 16.69
CA ILE A 160 4.01 -11.03 15.31
C ILE A 160 5.30 -11.87 15.30
N ASP A 161 5.23 -13.07 14.73
CA ASP A 161 6.36 -13.98 14.51
C ASP A 161 6.97 -13.77 13.11
N ILE A 162 8.12 -13.09 13.06
CA ILE A 162 8.82 -12.79 11.79
C ILE A 162 9.31 -14.06 11.11
N ARG A 163 9.73 -15.08 11.86
CA ARG A 163 10.18 -16.36 11.29
C ARG A 163 9.02 -17.07 10.58
N CYS A 164 7.85 -17.08 11.20
CA CYS A 164 6.64 -17.59 10.59
C CYS A 164 6.29 -16.82 9.30
N LEU A 165 6.36 -15.48 9.32
CA LEU A 165 6.07 -14.66 8.13
C LEU A 165 7.02 -14.95 6.98
N LYS A 166 8.32 -15.08 7.23
CA LYS A 166 9.30 -15.44 6.19
C LYS A 166 8.98 -16.77 5.54
N LYS A 167 8.69 -17.79 6.36
CA LYS A 167 8.29 -19.11 5.88
C LYS A 167 7.02 -19.04 5.03
N LEU A 168 6.02 -18.27 5.48
CA LEU A 168 4.79 -18.05 4.71
C LEU A 168 5.09 -17.40 3.35
N ILE A 169 5.94 -16.37 3.30
CA ILE A 169 6.32 -15.70 2.04
C ILE A 169 7.09 -16.64 1.11
N GLU A 170 8.04 -17.40 1.65
CA GLU A 170 8.81 -18.40 0.88
C GLU A 170 7.88 -19.45 0.25
N GLU A 171 6.98 -20.02 1.05
CA GLU A 171 6.07 -21.09 0.63
C GLU A 171 4.99 -20.60 -0.34
N GLU A 172 4.39 -19.45 -0.06
CA GLU A 172 3.19 -18.99 -0.78
C GLU A 172 3.52 -18.11 -2.00
N ILE A 173 4.65 -17.39 -1.99
CA ILE A 173 5.04 -16.51 -3.10
C ILE A 173 6.12 -17.13 -3.95
N LEU A 174 7.24 -17.47 -3.33
CA LEU A 174 8.45 -17.77 -4.09
C LEU A 174 8.37 -19.15 -4.75
N TYR A 175 7.73 -20.13 -4.09
CA TYR A 175 7.48 -21.42 -4.71
C TYR A 175 6.30 -21.43 -5.68
N ASN A 176 5.19 -20.77 -5.34
CA ASN A 176 3.98 -20.80 -6.19
C ASN A 176 4.00 -19.76 -7.32
N LYS A 177 4.90 -18.78 -7.28
CA LYS A 177 5.05 -17.67 -8.26
C LYS A 177 3.78 -16.84 -8.51
N GLU A 178 2.80 -16.90 -7.61
CA GLU A 178 1.55 -16.14 -7.66
C GLU A 178 1.44 -15.19 -6.47
N PRO A 179 2.08 -13.99 -6.52
CA PRO A 179 2.19 -13.12 -5.36
C PRO A 179 0.86 -12.52 -4.89
N GLU A 180 -0.16 -12.50 -5.74
CA GLU A 180 -1.34 -11.67 -5.53
C GLU A 180 -2.51 -12.41 -4.88
N LEU A 181 -2.64 -13.72 -5.06
CA LEU A 181 -3.92 -14.39 -4.81
C LEU A 181 -4.16 -14.85 -3.36
N TYR A 182 -3.13 -15.18 -2.56
CA TYR A 182 -3.32 -16.04 -1.39
C TYR A 182 -2.89 -15.50 -0.01
N ILE A 183 -2.24 -14.34 0.09
CA ILE A 183 -1.45 -13.97 1.29
C ILE A 183 -2.14 -13.08 2.31
N PRO A 184 -2.96 -12.07 1.92
CA PRO A 184 -3.56 -11.17 2.90
C PRO A 184 -4.28 -11.93 4.02
N ILE A 185 -4.90 -13.06 3.68
CA ILE A 185 -5.69 -13.91 4.57
C ILE A 185 -4.82 -14.75 5.53
N LYS A 186 -3.56 -15.04 5.19
CA LYS A 186 -2.75 -16.05 5.89
C LYS A 186 -1.81 -15.49 6.96
N ILE A 187 -1.56 -14.17 6.98
CA ILE A 187 -0.67 -13.54 7.98
C ILE A 187 -1.17 -13.69 9.41
N LYS A 188 -2.48 -13.83 9.61
CA LYS A 188 -3.08 -14.15 10.92
C LYS A 188 -2.51 -15.41 11.56
N ARG A 189 -1.93 -16.33 10.78
CA ARG A 189 -1.28 -17.55 11.32
C ARG A 189 0.04 -17.27 12.05
N CYS A 190 0.65 -16.12 11.80
CA CYS A 190 1.92 -15.71 12.36
C CYS A 190 1.75 -14.64 13.44
N ILE A 191 0.53 -14.46 13.95
CA ILE A 191 0.17 -13.44 14.91
C ILE A 191 -0.65 -14.11 16.01
N ASP A 192 -0.22 -13.94 17.27
CA ASP A 192 -0.91 -14.43 18.47
C ASP A 192 -2.06 -13.51 18.90
#